data_AF-A0A948E6C5-F1
#
_entry.id   AF-A0A948E6C5-F1
#
_cell.length_a   1.000
_cell.length_b   1.000
_cell.length_c   1.000
_cell.angle_alpha   90.00
_cell.angle_beta   90.00
_cell.angle_gamma   90.00
#
_symmetry.space_group_name_H-M   'P 1'
#
loop_
_entity.id
_entity.type
_entity.pdbx_description
1 polymer ?
#
loop_
_entity_poly.entity_id
_entity_poly.type
_entity_poly.pdbx_seq_one_letter_code
_entity_poly.pdbx_strand_id
1 'polypeptide(L)'
;MKQLLLITLAAMLISVGCAKEIDVTRCDDGSYCQSGTKCVIDVSSVDEVRYKCTNAGCGNGQLEIETEACDEGQYNSDLPNAGCRTDCTYKDCGDGIDDDLEECDDGLENTFIAEGLNMLPDRCRAILNPDYNPANPLSSPVHLCRLPWCGDGIKDSDEDCDDGDDDNSNTCRITCELAQCGDGIINMSVPTNDSTNVLEQCDDGELNSDEPNGCRVGTCLLPFCGDGTPDD
;
A
#
# COMPACT_ATOMS: atom_id res chain seq x y z
N MET A 1 -81.40 3.11 -30.13
CA MET A 1 -80.78 1.99 -29.40
C MET A 1 -79.36 1.78 -29.95
N LYS A 2 -78.35 2.24 -29.20
CA LYS A 2 -77.05 1.57 -28.96
C LYS A 2 -76.16 2.54 -28.16
N GLN A 3 -75.85 2.13 -26.93
CA GLN A 3 -74.88 2.71 -26.00
C GLN A 3 -73.44 2.58 -26.50
N LEU A 4 -72.55 3.40 -25.93
CA LEU A 4 -71.21 3.13 -25.34
C LEU A 4 -70.19 4.22 -25.76
N LEU A 5 -69.95 5.22 -24.91
CA LEU A 5 -68.83 5.33 -23.94
C LEU A 5 -67.45 5.47 -24.63
N LEU A 6 -66.89 6.70 -24.66
CA LEU A 6 -65.44 6.90 -24.72
C LEU A 6 -65.05 8.23 -24.07
N ILE A 7 -64.36 8.05 -22.95
CA ILE A 7 -63.72 8.96 -22.02
C ILE A 7 -62.79 9.93 -22.76
N THR A 8 -62.94 11.24 -22.53
CA THR A 8 -61.83 12.22 -22.65
C THR A 8 -62.01 13.33 -21.61
N LEU A 9 -61.91 12.95 -20.33
CA LEU A 9 -61.67 13.90 -19.25
C LEU A 9 -60.14 14.05 -19.12
N ALA A 10 -59.52 14.82 -20.00
CA ALA A 10 -58.08 15.07 -19.96
C ALA A 10 -57.79 16.53 -20.25
N ALA A 11 -58.25 17.42 -19.36
CA ALA A 11 -57.81 18.81 -19.31
C ALA A 11 -58.15 19.43 -17.95
N MET A 12 -57.64 18.83 -16.87
CA MET A 12 -57.43 19.59 -15.62
C MET A 12 -55.93 19.68 -15.38
N LEU A 13 -55.44 20.88 -15.68
CA LEU A 13 -54.17 21.42 -15.27
C LEU A 13 -53.91 21.13 -13.80
N ILE A 14 -52.96 20.25 -13.51
CA ILE A 14 -52.08 20.42 -12.36
C ILE A 14 -50.68 20.33 -12.94
N SER A 15 -50.13 21.48 -13.30
CA SER A 15 -48.69 21.66 -13.36
C SER A 15 -48.17 21.38 -11.95
N VAL A 16 -47.84 20.12 -11.67
CA VAL A 16 -46.92 19.79 -10.61
C VAL A 16 -45.59 20.35 -11.10
N GLY A 17 -45.36 21.63 -10.82
CA GLY A 17 -44.06 22.23 -11.05
C GLY A 17 -43.05 21.33 -10.38
N CYS A 18 -42.02 20.92 -11.11
CA CYS A 18 -40.92 20.17 -10.56
C CYS A 18 -40.46 20.93 -9.31
N ALA A 19 -40.74 20.37 -8.13
CA ALA A 19 -40.10 20.86 -6.92
C ALA A 19 -38.61 20.66 -7.19
N LYS A 20 -37.87 21.77 -7.30
CA LYS A 20 -36.42 21.73 -7.35
C LYS A 20 -36.00 20.94 -6.11
N GLU A 21 -35.34 19.80 -6.31
CA GLU A 21 -34.81 19.00 -5.22
C GLU A 21 -33.99 19.94 -4.33
N ILE A 22 -34.51 20.23 -3.12
CA ILE A 22 -33.77 21.02 -2.15
C ILE A 22 -32.86 20.01 -1.48
N ASP A 23 -31.63 19.96 -1.96
CA ASP A 23 -30.56 19.23 -1.32
C ASP A 23 -30.28 19.87 0.05
N VAL A 24 -30.61 19.14 1.11
CA VAL A 24 -30.43 19.56 2.51
C VAL A 24 -29.63 18.50 3.23
N THR A 25 -28.58 18.91 3.91
CA THR A 25 -27.80 18.03 4.80
C THR A 25 -28.44 18.05 6.18
N ARG A 26 -28.80 16.88 6.70
CA ARG A 26 -29.43 16.75 8.02
C ARG A 26 -28.36 16.48 9.07
N CYS A 27 -28.40 17.21 10.18
CA CYS A 27 -27.50 17.01 11.31
C CYS A 27 -28.09 16.02 12.34
N ASP A 28 -27.28 15.49 13.25
CA ASP A 28 -27.73 14.50 14.24
C ASP A 28 -28.72 15.04 15.26
N ASP A 29 -28.71 16.36 15.52
CA ASP A 29 -29.70 17.05 16.35
C ASP A 29 -31.05 17.27 15.61
N GLY A 30 -31.14 16.88 14.34
CA GLY A 30 -32.30 17.07 13.49
C GLY A 30 -32.41 18.44 12.83
N SER A 31 -31.39 19.31 12.96
CA SER A 31 -31.27 20.54 12.18
C SER A 31 -30.89 20.24 10.72
N TYR A 32 -30.99 21.27 9.87
CA TYR A 32 -30.75 21.14 8.42
C TYR A 32 -29.87 22.28 7.93
N CYS A 33 -28.89 21.92 7.11
CA CYS A 33 -28.02 22.82 6.39
C CYS A 33 -28.49 22.97 4.94
N GLN A 34 -28.28 24.16 4.36
CA GLN A 34 -28.63 24.46 2.97
C GLN A 34 -27.69 23.71 2.02
N SER A 35 -28.10 23.51 0.77
CA SER A 35 -27.28 22.86 -0.25
C SER A 35 -25.88 23.49 -0.35
N GLY A 36 -24.83 22.64 -0.32
CA GLY A 36 -23.43 23.06 -0.32
C GLY A 36 -22.85 23.37 1.07
N THR A 37 -23.60 23.16 2.15
CA THR A 37 -23.10 23.31 3.53
C THR A 37 -23.17 22.00 4.29
N LYS A 38 -22.15 21.70 5.11
CA LYS A 38 -22.11 20.51 5.96
C LYS A 38 -22.33 20.86 7.43
N CYS A 39 -22.86 19.89 8.15
CA CYS A 39 -23.05 19.97 9.59
C CYS A 39 -21.72 19.69 10.28
N VAL A 40 -21.18 20.66 11.02
CA VAL A 40 -20.02 20.45 11.88
C VAL A 40 -20.40 20.71 13.33
N ILE A 41 -19.75 20.01 14.26
CA ILE A 41 -19.96 20.21 15.69
C ILE A 41 -19.40 21.58 16.07
N ASP A 42 -20.24 22.40 16.69
CA ASP A 42 -19.84 23.70 17.21
C ASP A 42 -19.16 23.52 18.57
N VAL A 43 -17.82 23.41 18.53
CA VAL A 43 -16.97 23.28 19.71
C VAL A 43 -16.86 24.59 20.53
N SER A 44 -17.55 25.66 20.13
CA SER A 44 -17.61 26.90 20.93
C SER A 44 -18.56 26.78 22.12
N SER A 45 -19.43 25.76 22.17
CA SER A 45 -20.29 25.47 23.32
C SER A 45 -19.89 24.16 24.00
N VAL A 46 -19.31 24.25 25.20
CA VAL A 46 -18.88 23.09 26.01
C VAL A 46 -20.05 22.44 26.77
N ASP A 47 -21.20 23.11 26.86
CA ASP A 47 -22.33 22.69 27.71
C ASP A 47 -23.40 21.89 26.96
N GLU A 48 -23.41 21.94 25.62
CA GLU A 48 -24.34 21.20 24.76
C GLU A 48 -23.77 21.02 23.35
N VAL A 49 -24.02 19.84 22.75
CA VAL A 49 -23.61 19.55 21.37
C VAL A 49 -24.52 20.33 20.43
N ARG A 50 -24.01 21.43 19.87
CA ARG A 50 -24.69 22.19 18.81
C ARG A 50 -24.03 21.89 17.47
N TYR A 51 -24.83 21.95 16.41
CA TYR A 51 -24.34 21.87 15.03
C TYR A 51 -24.40 23.26 14.39
N LYS A 52 -23.38 23.59 13.60
CA LYS A 52 -23.39 24.76 12.72
C LYS A 52 -23.19 24.32 11.27
N CYS A 53 -23.72 25.10 10.35
CA CYS A 53 -23.52 24.88 8.92
C CYS A 53 -22.29 25.65 8.45
N THR A 54 -21.30 24.94 7.93
CA THR A 54 -20.12 25.53 7.29
C THR A 54 -20.22 25.34 5.78
N ASN A 55 -19.61 26.24 5.00
CA ASN A 55 -19.41 25.98 3.58
C ASN A 55 -18.53 24.74 3.49
N ALA A 56 -19.07 23.65 2.99
CA ALA A 56 -18.33 22.41 2.87
C ALA A 56 -17.20 22.63 1.86
N GLY A 57 -15.96 22.28 2.24
CA GLY A 57 -14.86 22.33 1.31
C GLY A 57 -13.51 22.56 1.95
N CYS A 58 -12.54 21.90 1.34
CA CYS A 58 -11.18 21.84 1.83
C CYS A 58 -10.51 23.21 1.97
N GLY A 59 -9.86 23.40 3.12
CA GLY A 59 -9.09 24.60 3.46
C GLY A 59 -9.95 25.69 4.08
N ASN A 60 -11.13 25.36 4.61
CA ASN A 60 -12.02 26.31 5.28
C ASN A 60 -11.74 26.46 6.79
N GLY A 61 -10.82 25.64 7.33
CA GLY A 61 -10.45 25.58 8.74
C GLY A 61 -11.43 24.79 9.61
N GLN A 62 -12.29 23.95 9.03
CA GLN A 62 -13.35 23.20 9.69
C GLN A 62 -13.33 21.74 9.23
N LEU A 63 -12.88 20.84 10.11
CA LEU A 63 -12.79 19.43 9.78
C LEU A 63 -14.18 18.81 9.56
N GLU A 64 -14.43 18.36 8.33
CA GLU A 64 -15.68 17.73 7.93
C GLU A 64 -15.48 16.22 7.73
N ILE A 65 -15.43 15.48 8.84
CA ILE A 65 -14.97 14.07 9.01
C ILE A 65 -15.50 13.02 8.01
N GLU A 66 -16.60 13.27 7.30
CA GLU A 66 -17.13 12.36 6.26
C GLU A 66 -16.60 12.67 4.85
N THR A 67 -15.86 13.77 4.70
CA THR A 67 -15.38 14.31 3.42
C THR A 67 -13.89 14.55 3.43
N GLU A 68 -13.36 14.94 4.58
CA GLU A 68 -11.99 15.40 4.75
C GLU A 68 -11.34 14.60 5.87
N ALA A 69 -10.09 14.21 5.65
CA ALA A 69 -9.30 13.56 6.68
C ALA A 69 -8.71 14.59 7.65
N CYS A 70 -8.36 15.77 7.14
CA CYS A 70 -7.79 16.91 7.85
C CYS A 70 -8.30 18.23 7.26
N ASP A 71 -8.18 19.34 7.99
CA ASP A 71 -8.34 20.69 7.45
C ASP A 71 -7.59 21.70 8.35
N GLU A 72 -6.47 22.21 7.87
CA GLU A 72 -5.69 23.28 8.52
C GLU A 72 -6.00 24.67 7.93
N GLY A 73 -7.08 24.77 7.17
CA GLY A 73 -7.53 26.00 6.54
C GLY A 73 -6.56 26.50 5.47
N GLN A 74 -6.18 27.77 5.59
CA GLN A 74 -5.17 28.38 4.73
C GLN A 74 -3.76 27.77 4.87
N TYR A 75 -3.54 26.92 5.87
CA TYR A 75 -2.25 26.27 6.12
C TYR A 75 -2.11 24.92 5.43
N ASN A 76 -3.17 24.41 4.77
CA ASN A 76 -3.05 23.27 3.88
C ASN A 76 -1.94 23.51 2.85
N SER A 77 -1.11 22.50 2.61
CA SER A 77 0.09 22.65 1.79
C SER A 77 0.50 21.34 1.15
N ASP A 78 1.04 21.43 -0.06
CA ASP A 78 1.68 20.31 -0.76
C ASP A 78 3.22 20.39 -0.65
N LEU A 79 3.70 21.11 0.37
CA LEU A 79 5.11 21.09 0.74
C LEU A 79 5.39 19.83 1.58
N PRO A 80 6.64 19.32 1.55
CA PRO A 80 7.05 18.23 2.42
C PRO A 80 6.71 18.51 3.88
N ASN A 81 6.15 17.50 4.54
CA ASN A 81 5.72 17.44 5.94
C ASN A 81 4.57 18.36 6.32
N ALA A 82 3.78 18.81 5.35
CA ALA A 82 2.52 19.46 5.65
C ALA A 82 1.61 18.55 6.49
N GLY A 83 0.94 19.12 7.50
CA GLY A 83 -0.02 18.37 8.32
C GLY A 83 -1.27 17.97 7.54
N CYS A 84 -1.60 18.72 6.50
CA CYS A 84 -2.75 18.51 5.63
C CYS A 84 -2.46 18.96 4.20
N ARG A 85 -2.74 18.10 3.22
CA ARG A 85 -2.58 18.41 1.79
C ARG A 85 -3.65 19.39 1.31
N THR A 86 -3.44 20.02 0.16
CA THR A 86 -4.40 20.99 -0.40
C THR A 86 -5.73 20.37 -0.85
N ASP A 87 -5.80 19.03 -0.90
CA ASP A 87 -7.01 18.25 -1.14
C ASP A 87 -7.63 17.66 0.14
N CYS A 88 -7.14 18.06 1.32
CA CYS A 88 -7.63 17.63 2.64
C CYS A 88 -7.48 16.15 2.94
N THR A 89 -6.49 15.55 2.30
CA THR A 89 -5.92 14.28 2.72
C THR A 89 -4.76 14.50 3.67
N TYR A 90 -4.56 13.56 4.58
CA TYR A 90 -3.30 13.50 5.32
C TYR A 90 -2.18 13.13 4.37
N LYS A 91 -0.96 13.51 4.74
CA LYS A 91 0.22 12.87 4.17
C LYS A 91 0.16 11.35 4.34
N ASP A 92 0.45 10.63 3.28
CA ASP A 92 0.57 9.18 3.26
C ASP A 92 1.36 8.76 2.02
N CYS A 93 2.02 7.61 2.12
CA CYS A 93 2.80 7.06 1.00
C CYS A 93 1.97 6.93 -0.29
N GLY A 94 2.50 7.52 -1.34
CA GLY A 94 1.96 7.57 -2.70
C GLY A 94 1.05 8.77 -2.98
N ASP A 95 1.11 9.81 -2.15
CA ASP A 95 0.44 11.09 -2.42
C ASP A 95 1.22 11.99 -3.40
N GLY A 96 2.42 11.57 -3.81
CA GLY A 96 3.28 12.26 -4.78
C GLY A 96 4.22 13.27 -4.15
N ILE A 97 4.36 13.28 -2.81
CA ILE A 97 5.20 14.23 -2.07
C ILE A 97 6.09 13.46 -1.09
N ASP A 98 7.39 13.45 -1.38
CA ASP A 98 8.44 12.91 -0.51
C ASP A 98 8.52 13.69 0.83
N ASP A 99 7.99 13.10 1.90
CA ASP A 99 8.01 13.62 3.28
C ASP A 99 9.19 13.08 4.11
N ASP A 100 9.51 13.71 5.27
CA ASP A 100 10.69 13.36 6.09
C ASP A 100 10.73 11.91 6.61
N LEU A 101 9.59 11.22 6.62
CA LEU A 101 9.49 9.82 7.07
C LEU A 101 9.51 8.82 5.91
N GLU A 102 9.62 9.31 4.68
CA GLU A 102 9.67 8.55 3.45
C GLU A 102 11.08 8.59 2.87
N GLU A 103 11.47 7.54 2.16
CA GLU A 103 12.75 7.48 1.45
C GLU A 103 12.57 7.83 -0.05
N CYS A 104 11.32 7.83 -0.51
CA CYS A 104 10.88 8.10 -1.88
C CYS A 104 9.35 8.29 -1.88
N ASP A 105 8.80 8.87 -2.95
CA ASP A 105 7.36 8.83 -3.23
C ASP A 105 7.13 8.95 -4.75
N ASP A 106 6.66 7.86 -5.37
CA ASP A 106 6.38 7.80 -6.81
C ASP A 106 4.89 8.07 -7.13
N GLY A 107 4.15 8.67 -6.20
CA GLY A 107 2.73 8.95 -6.31
C GLY A 107 1.89 7.68 -6.39
N LEU A 108 0.89 7.64 -7.27
CA LEU A 108 -0.02 6.48 -7.36
C LEU A 108 0.68 5.15 -7.70
N GLU A 109 1.93 5.15 -8.16
CA GLU A 109 2.66 3.95 -8.57
C GLU A 109 3.13 3.08 -7.39
N ASN A 110 3.20 3.62 -6.18
CA ASN A 110 3.47 2.89 -4.94
C ASN A 110 2.31 2.96 -3.92
N THR A 111 1.15 3.50 -4.32
CA THR A 111 -0.05 3.51 -3.45
C THR A 111 -0.64 2.12 -3.23
N PHE A 112 -1.03 1.85 -1.97
CA PHE A 112 -1.68 0.61 -1.52
C PHE A 112 -2.99 0.26 -2.27
N ILE A 113 -3.60 1.24 -2.95
CA ILE A 113 -4.88 1.08 -3.70
C ILE A 113 -4.72 0.34 -5.04
N ALA A 114 -3.50 0.17 -5.54
CA ALA A 114 -3.24 -0.62 -6.72
C ALA A 114 -2.74 -2.01 -6.32
N GLU A 115 -3.68 -2.92 -6.04
CA GLU A 115 -3.41 -4.36 -5.84
C GLU A 115 -2.43 -4.86 -6.93
N GLY A 116 -1.16 -5.03 -6.55
CA GLY A 116 -0.08 -5.54 -7.40
C GLY A 116 0.83 -4.51 -8.09
N LEU A 117 0.69 -3.19 -7.90
CA LEU A 117 1.68 -2.20 -8.40
C LEU A 117 2.80 -1.90 -7.42
N ASN A 118 2.54 -2.04 -6.11
CA ASN A 118 3.56 -2.07 -5.05
C ASN A 118 4.48 -3.33 -5.13
N MET A 119 4.46 -4.02 -6.28
CA MET A 119 5.20 -5.24 -6.54
C MET A 119 6.01 -5.23 -7.84
N LEU A 120 6.18 -4.04 -8.42
CA LEU A 120 7.02 -3.88 -9.59
C LEU A 120 8.48 -3.68 -9.15
N PRO A 121 9.44 -4.34 -9.82
CA PRO A 121 10.86 -4.11 -9.58
C PRO A 121 11.26 -2.66 -9.77
N ASP A 122 12.27 -2.24 -9.01
CA ASP A 122 12.95 -0.94 -9.01
C ASP A 122 12.03 0.23 -8.68
N ARG A 123 11.04 0.00 -7.82
CA ARG A 123 10.05 1.02 -7.44
C ARG A 123 10.04 1.27 -5.97
N CYS A 124 9.66 2.48 -5.60
CA CYS A 124 9.34 2.82 -4.24
C CYS A 124 8.19 1.94 -3.71
N ARG A 125 8.20 1.60 -2.42
CA ARG A 125 7.29 0.61 -1.85
C ARG A 125 6.60 1.10 -0.59
N ALA A 126 5.29 0.93 -0.52
CA ALA A 126 4.51 1.21 0.67
C ALA A 126 4.66 0.10 1.71
N ILE A 127 5.05 0.47 2.93
CA ILE A 127 5.05 -0.37 4.12
C ILE A 127 4.13 0.21 5.18
N LEU A 128 3.60 -0.62 6.09
CA LEU A 128 2.84 -0.12 7.23
C LEU A 128 3.75 0.70 8.16
N ASN A 129 3.28 1.88 8.54
CA ASN A 129 3.96 2.67 9.56
C ASN A 129 3.88 1.94 10.92
N PRO A 130 5.00 1.55 11.56
CA PRO A 130 4.98 0.84 12.84
C PRO A 130 4.39 1.68 13.98
N ASP A 131 4.40 3.00 13.86
CA ASP A 131 3.80 3.92 14.83
C ASP A 131 2.30 4.18 14.56
N TYR A 132 1.75 3.63 13.48
CA TYR A 132 0.33 3.74 13.16
C TYR A 132 -0.53 3.08 14.24
N ASN A 133 -1.53 3.82 14.72
CA ASN A 133 -2.44 3.34 15.75
C ASN A 133 -3.89 3.46 15.26
N PRO A 134 -4.54 2.38 14.80
CA PRO A 134 -5.90 2.45 14.27
C PRO A 134 -6.95 2.94 15.29
N ALA A 135 -6.64 2.97 16.59
CA ALA A 135 -7.51 3.55 17.62
C ALA A 135 -7.38 5.08 17.77
N ASN A 136 -6.39 5.71 17.12
CA ASN A 136 -6.18 7.15 17.13
C ASN A 136 -6.46 7.74 15.74
N PRO A 137 -7.53 8.53 15.55
CA PRO A 137 -7.87 9.13 14.26
C PRO A 137 -6.86 10.18 13.76
N LEU A 138 -5.92 10.60 14.60
CA LEU A 138 -4.81 11.48 14.22
C LEU A 138 -3.50 10.72 13.95
N SER A 139 -3.53 9.39 13.93
CA SER A 139 -2.34 8.60 13.58
C SER A 139 -2.18 8.56 12.06
N SER A 140 -1.52 9.58 11.55
CA SER A 140 -1.02 9.68 10.18
C SER A 140 0.51 9.85 10.23
N PRO A 141 1.25 9.35 9.22
CA PRO A 141 0.74 8.58 8.06
C PRO A 141 0.42 7.12 8.42
N VAL A 142 -0.38 6.44 7.60
CA VAL A 142 -0.73 5.02 7.78
C VAL A 142 0.37 4.14 7.18
N HIS A 143 0.93 4.58 6.07
CA HIS A 143 2.00 3.92 5.33
C HIS A 143 3.21 4.83 5.24
N LEU A 144 4.38 4.21 5.14
CA LEU A 144 5.62 4.89 4.77
C LEU A 144 6.09 4.33 3.44
N CYS A 145 6.74 5.15 2.65
CA CYS A 145 7.37 4.75 1.41
C CYS A 145 8.86 4.47 1.65
N ARG A 146 9.34 3.32 1.17
CA ARG A 146 10.76 2.95 1.21
C ARG A 146 11.30 2.62 -0.16
N LEU A 147 12.60 2.83 -0.33
CA LEU A 147 13.30 2.31 -1.50
C LEU A 147 13.29 0.77 -1.46
N PRO A 148 13.39 0.11 -2.63
CA PRO A 148 13.76 -1.30 -2.76
C PRO A 148 14.70 -1.82 -1.67
N TRP A 149 14.39 -2.97 -1.05
CA TRP A 149 15.27 -3.60 -0.08
C TRP A 149 15.25 -5.12 -0.17
N CYS A 150 16.40 -5.73 0.09
CA CYS A 150 16.51 -7.18 0.11
C CYS A 150 15.64 -7.82 1.20
N GLY A 151 14.88 -8.85 0.83
CA GLY A 151 14.01 -9.62 1.72
C GLY A 151 12.55 -9.16 1.67
N ASP A 152 12.18 -8.37 0.66
CA ASP A 152 10.84 -7.81 0.52
C ASP A 152 9.91 -8.60 -0.42
N GLY A 153 10.45 -9.67 -1.00
CA GLY A 153 9.77 -10.67 -1.80
C GLY A 153 9.78 -10.37 -3.29
N ILE A 154 10.53 -9.36 -3.72
CA ILE A 154 10.44 -8.86 -5.09
C ILE A 154 11.82 -8.51 -5.59
N LYS A 155 12.31 -9.36 -6.49
CA LYS A 155 13.61 -9.21 -7.11
C LYS A 155 13.74 -7.89 -7.89
N ASP A 156 14.57 -7.00 -7.36
CA ASP A 156 14.98 -5.76 -8.01
C ASP A 156 16.17 -5.96 -8.97
N SER A 157 16.50 -4.94 -9.75
CA SER A 157 17.58 -5.02 -10.76
C SER A 157 18.97 -5.12 -10.16
N ASP A 158 19.16 -4.60 -8.93
CA ASP A 158 20.40 -4.70 -8.17
C ASP A 158 20.50 -6.01 -7.35
N GLU A 159 19.50 -6.89 -7.45
CA GLU A 159 19.41 -8.15 -6.71
C GLU A 159 19.56 -9.36 -7.64
N ASP A 160 20.28 -10.39 -7.19
CA ASP A 160 20.36 -11.67 -7.91
C ASP A 160 19.13 -12.55 -7.62
N CYS A 161 18.54 -12.41 -6.44
CA CYS A 161 17.35 -13.09 -5.94
C CYS A 161 16.67 -12.23 -4.86
N ASP A 162 15.41 -12.51 -4.57
CA ASP A 162 14.71 -12.06 -3.35
C ASP A 162 13.60 -13.09 -3.09
N ASP A 163 13.60 -13.70 -1.91
CA ASP A 163 12.65 -14.74 -1.47
C ASP A 163 11.66 -14.24 -0.42
N GLY A 164 11.75 -12.98 -0.02
CA GLY A 164 10.87 -12.33 0.94
C GLY A 164 11.16 -12.64 2.39
N ASP A 165 12.36 -13.15 2.71
CA ASP A 165 12.82 -13.26 4.09
C ASP A 165 14.17 -12.57 4.34
N ASP A 166 14.40 -12.22 5.61
CA ASP A 166 15.64 -11.59 6.07
C ASP A 166 16.61 -12.65 6.66
N ASP A 167 16.63 -13.86 6.11
CA ASP A 167 17.50 -14.93 6.60
C ASP A 167 18.37 -15.59 5.51
N ASN A 168 19.24 -16.50 5.95
CA ASN A 168 20.22 -17.21 5.11
C ASN A 168 19.86 -18.71 5.04
N SER A 169 18.58 -19.07 5.23
CA SER A 169 18.15 -20.46 5.34
C SER A 169 17.99 -21.15 3.99
N ASN A 170 18.01 -20.40 2.90
CA ASN A 170 17.78 -20.90 1.56
C ASN A 170 18.71 -20.21 0.54
N THR A 171 18.49 -20.50 -0.75
CA THR A 171 19.30 -19.99 -1.85
C THR A 171 19.58 -18.49 -1.84
N CYS A 172 18.63 -17.66 -1.40
CA CYS A 172 18.84 -16.23 -1.33
C CYS A 172 19.45 -15.84 0.01
N ARG A 173 20.49 -15.01 -0.04
CA ARG A 173 21.13 -14.48 1.17
C ARG A 173 20.44 -13.19 1.58
N ILE A 174 20.63 -12.78 2.83
CA ILE A 174 20.22 -11.46 3.37
C ILE A 174 20.80 -10.25 2.62
N THR A 175 21.74 -10.48 1.69
CA THR A 175 22.33 -9.46 0.82
C THR A 175 21.77 -9.50 -0.60
N CYS A 176 20.77 -10.34 -0.86
CA CYS A 176 20.13 -10.60 -2.15
C CYS A 176 21.11 -11.04 -3.24
N GLU A 177 22.19 -11.66 -2.77
CA GLU A 177 23.14 -12.40 -3.57
C GLU A 177 22.75 -13.87 -3.49
N LEU A 178 22.88 -14.57 -4.61
CA LEU A 178 22.73 -16.02 -4.61
C LEU A 178 23.83 -16.67 -3.77
N ALA A 179 23.45 -17.66 -2.96
CA ALA A 179 24.41 -18.53 -2.28
C ALA A 179 25.39 -19.17 -3.29
N GLN A 180 26.64 -19.35 -2.88
CA GLN A 180 27.69 -19.94 -3.70
C GLN A 180 28.29 -21.14 -2.99
N CYS A 181 28.59 -22.18 -3.76
CA CYS A 181 29.27 -23.36 -3.26
C CYS A 181 30.49 -23.05 -2.37
N GLY A 182 30.46 -23.55 -1.14
CA GLY A 182 31.50 -23.36 -0.12
C GLY A 182 31.12 -22.33 0.93
N ASP A 183 29.92 -21.77 0.87
CA ASP A 183 29.47 -20.73 1.78
C ASP A 183 28.57 -21.25 2.92
N GLY A 184 28.21 -22.54 2.84
CA GLY A 184 27.42 -23.27 3.84
C GLY A 184 25.92 -23.15 3.66
N ILE A 185 25.45 -22.60 2.54
CA ILE A 185 24.04 -22.44 2.19
C ILE A 185 23.80 -23.10 0.84
N ILE A 186 22.82 -24.01 0.77
CA ILE A 186 22.53 -24.73 -0.47
C ILE A 186 21.80 -23.80 -1.47
N ASN A 187 22.42 -23.56 -2.63
CA ASN A 187 21.79 -22.88 -3.75
C ASN A 187 20.91 -23.83 -4.59
N MET A 188 19.59 -23.66 -4.49
CA MET A 188 18.59 -24.39 -5.27
C MET A 188 18.00 -23.61 -6.47
N SER A 189 18.53 -22.43 -6.79
CA SER A 189 17.96 -21.56 -7.85
C SER A 189 18.86 -21.44 -9.07
N VAL A 190 20.18 -21.61 -8.90
CA VAL A 190 21.16 -21.54 -9.98
C VAL A 190 21.94 -22.85 -10.10
N PRO A 191 22.05 -23.41 -11.32
CA PRO A 191 22.88 -24.57 -11.56
C PRO A 191 24.34 -24.29 -11.23
N THR A 192 25.00 -25.28 -10.65
CA THR A 192 26.42 -25.24 -10.33
C THR A 192 27.23 -24.98 -11.59
N ASN A 193 28.43 -24.41 -11.43
CA ASN A 193 29.39 -24.15 -12.49
C ASN A 193 29.91 -25.42 -13.20
N ASP A 194 29.33 -26.60 -12.91
CA ASP A 194 29.57 -27.84 -13.62
C ASP A 194 28.80 -27.87 -14.95
N SER A 195 29.38 -28.55 -15.93
CA SER A 195 28.85 -28.72 -17.29
C SER A 195 27.53 -29.50 -17.35
N THR A 196 26.97 -29.87 -16.20
CA THR A 196 25.80 -30.72 -16.02
C THR A 196 24.51 -29.94 -15.72
N ASN A 197 24.60 -28.62 -15.45
CA ASN A 197 23.43 -27.79 -15.13
C ASN A 197 22.57 -28.38 -13.99
N VAL A 198 23.24 -28.84 -12.93
CA VAL A 198 22.64 -29.43 -11.73
C VAL A 198 22.67 -28.41 -10.61
N LEU A 199 21.61 -28.32 -9.79
CA LEU A 199 21.59 -27.45 -8.60
C LEU A 199 22.53 -27.99 -7.50
N GLU A 200 22.91 -27.16 -6.54
CA GLU A 200 23.68 -27.64 -5.38
C GLU A 200 22.88 -28.71 -4.62
N GLN A 201 23.58 -29.76 -4.20
CA GLN A 201 22.99 -30.88 -3.46
C GLN A 201 23.44 -30.92 -2.00
N CYS A 202 24.54 -30.25 -1.71
CA CYS A 202 25.15 -30.09 -0.40
C CYS A 202 25.92 -28.78 -0.39
N ASP A 203 26.12 -28.20 0.78
CA ASP A 203 27.16 -27.20 1.00
C ASP A 203 27.57 -27.25 2.47
N ASP A 204 28.67 -27.93 2.75
CA ASP A 204 29.24 -28.02 4.10
C ASP A 204 30.13 -26.79 4.42
N GLY A 205 30.11 -25.77 3.56
CA GLY A 205 30.90 -24.56 3.65
C GLY A 205 32.39 -24.84 3.47
N GLU A 206 33.21 -24.31 4.38
CA GLU A 206 34.65 -24.57 4.46
C GLU A 206 35.01 -26.05 4.68
N LEU A 207 34.02 -26.92 4.99
CA LEU A 207 34.21 -28.36 5.15
C LEU A 207 33.99 -29.15 3.84
N ASN A 208 33.66 -28.48 2.73
CA ASN A 208 33.63 -29.11 1.42
C ASN A 208 34.97 -29.79 1.13
N SER A 209 34.93 -31.00 0.58
CA SER A 209 36.11 -31.81 0.32
C SER A 209 35.90 -32.79 -0.83
N ASP A 210 36.98 -33.05 -1.57
CA ASP A 210 37.02 -34.10 -2.61
C ASP A 210 37.44 -35.47 -2.04
N GLU A 211 37.38 -35.62 -0.71
CA GLU A 211 37.60 -36.87 0.01
C GLU A 211 36.33 -37.76 -0.04
N PRO A 212 36.43 -39.06 0.27
CA PRO A 212 35.28 -39.98 0.26
C PRO A 212 34.12 -39.46 1.10
N ASN A 213 32.91 -39.48 0.54
CA ASN A 213 31.66 -38.97 1.12
C ASN A 213 31.59 -37.44 1.35
N GLY A 214 32.59 -36.68 0.91
CA GLY A 214 32.62 -35.23 1.03
C GLY A 214 31.75 -34.51 -0.01
N CYS A 215 31.20 -33.36 0.37
CA CYS A 215 30.59 -32.44 -0.58
C CYS A 215 31.67 -31.86 -1.51
N ARG A 216 31.53 -32.05 -2.82
CA ARG A 216 32.61 -31.78 -3.80
C ARG A 216 32.99 -30.31 -3.84
N VAL A 217 34.29 -30.02 -3.78
CA VAL A 217 34.80 -28.64 -3.75
C VAL A 217 34.49 -27.95 -5.07
N GLY A 218 33.87 -26.77 -4.99
CA GLY A 218 33.61 -25.91 -6.14
C GLY A 218 32.42 -26.32 -7.00
N THR A 219 31.88 -27.53 -6.87
CA THR A 219 30.64 -27.96 -7.55
C THR A 219 29.48 -28.19 -6.60
N CYS A 220 29.72 -28.43 -5.30
CA CYS A 220 28.67 -28.65 -4.29
C CYS A 220 27.67 -29.75 -4.68
N LEU A 221 28.20 -30.74 -5.38
CA LEU A 221 27.50 -31.96 -5.73
C LEU A 221 27.82 -33.02 -4.68
N LEU A 222 26.80 -33.80 -4.33
CA LEU A 222 27.05 -35.03 -3.60
C LEU A 222 27.88 -35.98 -4.48
N PRO A 223 28.70 -36.84 -3.85
CA PRO A 223 29.41 -37.90 -4.53
C PRO A 223 28.55 -38.72 -5.48
N PHE A 224 29.08 -39.09 -6.66
CA PHE A 224 28.35 -39.93 -7.61
C PHE A 224 29.25 -40.92 -8.34
N CYS A 225 28.68 -42.06 -8.72
CA CYS A 225 29.43 -43.10 -9.43
C CYS A 225 29.99 -42.56 -10.76
N GLY A 226 31.32 -42.57 -10.89
CA GLY A 226 32.02 -42.12 -12.09
C GLY A 226 32.60 -40.71 -11.98
N ASP A 227 32.54 -40.07 -10.81
CA ASP A 227 33.18 -38.77 -10.53
C ASP A 227 34.70 -38.86 -10.32
N GLY A 228 35.23 -40.08 -10.14
CA GLY A 228 36.68 -40.33 -10.00
C GLY A 228 37.18 -40.40 -8.56
N THR A 229 36.32 -40.21 -7.56
CA THR A 229 36.63 -40.39 -6.14
C THR A 229 36.00 -41.70 -5.63
N PRO A 230 36.70 -42.52 -4.82
CA PRO A 230 36.10 -43.70 -4.20
C PRO A 230 35.25 -43.29 -3.00
N ASP A 231 33.92 -43.38 -3.14
CA ASP A 231 32.96 -43.20 -2.04
C ASP A 231 32.41 -44.55 -1.58
N ASP A 232 32.25 -44.72 -0.27
CA ASP A 232 31.89 -45.98 0.41
C ASP A 232 30.38 -46.18 0.61
#